data_AF-A0A1U7JL97-F1
#
_entry.id   AF-A0A1U7JL97-F1
#
_cell.length_a   1.000
_cell.length_b   1.000
_cell.length_c   1.000
_cell.angle_alpha   90.00
_cell.angle_beta   90.00
_cell.angle_gamma   90.00
#
_symmetry.space_group_name_H-M   'P 1'
#
loop_
_entity.id
_entity.type
_entity.pdbx_description
1 polymer ?
#
loop_
_entity_poly.entity_id
_entity_poly.type
_entity_poly.pdbx_seq_one_letter_code
_entity_poly.pdbx_strand_id
1 'polypeptide(L)'
;MGKITRRALLLGGAGLGVSGGVMGLSWVRGSNRYEDLVKRTWQSVEPVGQAFPNSHERLVAYACMAANAHNTQPWKFSVFEDRIHIAPDFNRATPVVDPEHRHLFASLGCAVENLSVAAQASGFSAPVTFQDDGCTVHLIGDEKAASRSNPRFEAISNRQCVRANYDGRSLSDADLQGLREALDDEEVSAFLVTNRAEIDQLRDLILSANSVQLKSQAFRDELKAWIRFSGREAAETRDGLYAPASGNPAVPGWLGRRIFDLVVSADGENAKYAEQIASSAGLVVLAAHRDDPIGWMQAGQSCQRFALEATARGVRYAFLNQPIEVAEMLPELQAMLGTDLRPNLLMRFGYGPTLPRSLRRSAEDVITRSG
;
A
#
# COMPACT_ATOMS: atom_id res chain seq x y z
N MET A 1 -44.41 -5.98 18.74
CA MET A 1 -43.92 -4.59 18.85
C MET A 1 -42.40 -4.63 18.86
N GLY A 2 -41.79 -4.01 17.84
CA GLY A 2 -40.41 -4.24 17.41
C GLY A 2 -39.34 -3.60 18.28
N LYS A 3 -38.17 -4.28 18.34
CA LYS A 3 -36.95 -3.86 19.02
C LYS A 3 -36.31 -2.68 18.27
N ILE A 4 -36.14 -1.56 18.97
CA ILE A 4 -35.42 -0.38 18.48
C ILE A 4 -33.91 -0.68 18.54
N THR A 5 -33.30 -0.83 17.37
CA THR A 5 -31.85 -0.97 17.17
C THR A 5 -31.14 0.37 17.39
N ARG A 6 -29.94 0.34 17.98
CA ARG A 6 -29.03 1.47 18.30
C ARG A 6 -28.53 2.30 17.09
N ARG A 7 -29.27 2.36 15.97
CA ARG A 7 -28.92 3.11 14.75
C ARG A 7 -29.64 4.46 14.58
N ALA A 8 -30.46 4.88 15.54
CA ALA A 8 -31.34 6.05 15.38
C ALA A 8 -30.98 7.30 16.21
N LEU A 9 -29.79 7.38 16.82
CA LEU A 9 -29.41 8.51 17.70
C LEU A 9 -28.37 9.48 17.11
N LEU A 10 -28.20 9.49 15.78
CA LEU A 10 -27.30 10.41 15.07
C LEU A 10 -28.01 11.50 14.24
N LEU A 11 -29.34 11.65 14.37
CA LEU A 11 -30.11 12.63 13.58
C LEU A 11 -30.96 13.63 14.39
N GLY A 12 -30.84 13.66 15.72
CA GLY A 12 -31.65 14.55 16.57
C GLY A 12 -30.80 15.52 17.36
N GLY A 13 -30.49 16.69 16.79
CA GLY A 13 -29.73 17.73 17.49
C GLY A 13 -29.51 18.98 16.66
N ALA A 14 -30.55 19.51 16.03
CA ALA A 14 -30.54 20.85 15.45
C ALA A 14 -30.42 21.90 16.58
N GLY A 15 -29.19 22.30 16.89
CA GLY A 15 -28.87 23.49 17.68
C GLY A 15 -28.27 24.54 16.75
N LEU A 16 -29.08 25.52 16.38
CA LEU A 16 -28.69 26.69 15.58
C LEU A 16 -27.59 27.48 16.29
N GLY A 17 -26.39 27.44 15.72
CA GLY A 17 -25.34 28.43 15.91
C GLY A 17 -24.61 28.54 14.59
N VAL A 18 -24.27 29.76 14.15
CA VAL A 18 -23.59 30.06 12.88
C VAL A 18 -22.34 29.19 12.63
N SER A 19 -21.77 28.57 13.68
CA SER A 19 -20.70 27.56 13.65
C SER A 19 -21.08 26.21 13.00
N GLY A 20 -22.32 25.72 13.14
CA GLY A 20 -22.75 24.43 12.60
C GLY A 20 -22.88 24.41 11.08
N GLY A 21 -23.37 25.49 10.49
CA GLY A 21 -23.45 25.66 9.04
C GLY A 21 -22.06 25.78 8.39
N VAL A 22 -21.13 26.50 9.04
CA VAL A 22 -19.75 26.63 8.57
C VAL A 22 -18.99 25.30 8.70
N MET A 23 -19.18 24.55 9.79
CA MET A 23 -18.61 23.20 9.92
C MET A 23 -19.17 22.22 8.89
N GLY A 24 -20.49 22.22 8.67
CA GLY A 24 -21.14 21.37 7.66
C GLY A 24 -20.68 21.69 6.23
N LEU A 25 -20.62 22.97 5.86
CA LEU A 25 -20.10 23.41 4.56
C LEU A 25 -18.61 23.12 4.40
N SER A 26 -17.80 23.27 5.45
CA SER A 26 -16.38 22.90 5.43
C SER A 26 -16.18 21.39 5.30
N TRP A 27 -17.05 20.58 5.90
CA TRP A 27 -17.03 19.13 5.79
C TRP A 27 -17.36 18.67 4.36
N VAL A 28 -18.46 19.19 3.80
CA VAL A 28 -18.88 18.89 2.42
C VAL A 28 -17.83 19.36 1.40
N ARG A 29 -17.28 20.58 1.56
CA ARG A 29 -16.19 21.08 0.70
C ARG A 29 -14.91 20.25 0.81
N GLY A 30 -14.58 19.77 2.02
CA GLY A 30 -13.45 18.88 2.23
C GLY A 30 -13.62 17.52 1.53
N SER A 31 -14.84 16.97 1.55
CA SER A 31 -15.18 15.74 0.83
C SER A 31 -15.10 15.93 -0.69
N ASN A 32 -15.67 17.01 -1.23
CA ASN A 32 -15.61 17.31 -2.67
C ASN A 32 -14.18 17.51 -3.16
N ARG A 33 -13.35 18.25 -2.40
CA ARG A 33 -11.93 18.44 -2.74
C ARG A 33 -11.16 17.13 -2.73
N TYR A 34 -11.43 16.24 -1.77
CA TYR A 34 -10.81 14.93 -1.72
C TYR A 34 -11.19 14.07 -2.94
N GLU A 35 -12.47 14.00 -3.29
CA GLU A 35 -12.94 13.24 -4.46
C GLU A 35 -12.36 13.76 -5.77
N ASP A 36 -12.29 15.07 -5.96
CA ASP A 36 -11.69 15.68 -7.14
C ASP A 36 -10.18 15.41 -7.23
N LEU A 37 -9.47 15.46 -6.10
CA LEU A 37 -8.06 15.10 -6.06
C LEU A 37 -7.85 13.61 -6.33
N VAL A 38 -8.70 12.73 -5.78
CA VAL A 38 -8.65 11.30 -6.08
C VAL A 38 -8.83 11.06 -7.57
N LYS A 39 -9.82 11.70 -8.20
CA LYS A 39 -10.00 11.62 -9.65
C LYS A 39 -8.71 12.02 -10.35
N ARG A 40 -8.16 13.20 -10.08
CA ARG A 40 -6.92 13.67 -10.74
C ARG A 40 -5.70 12.79 -10.48
N THR A 41 -5.49 12.34 -9.25
CA THR A 41 -4.35 11.50 -8.87
C THR A 41 -4.38 10.14 -9.56
N TRP A 42 -5.57 9.58 -9.76
CA TRP A 42 -5.74 8.24 -10.33
C TRP A 42 -6.27 8.27 -11.77
N GLN A 43 -6.43 9.45 -12.37
CA GLN A 43 -6.78 9.66 -13.79
C GLN A 43 -5.50 9.83 -14.60
N SER A 44 -4.97 8.72 -15.12
CA SER A 44 -4.06 8.72 -16.27
C SER A 44 -3.69 7.27 -16.60
N VAL A 45 -4.03 6.83 -17.81
CA VAL A 45 -3.71 5.47 -18.31
C VAL A 45 -3.09 5.51 -19.71
N GLU A 46 -2.75 6.70 -20.21
CA GLU A 46 -2.11 6.75 -21.53
C GLU A 46 -0.61 6.48 -21.39
N PRO A 47 -0.05 5.61 -22.24
CA PRO A 47 1.38 5.52 -22.42
C PRO A 47 1.98 6.90 -22.71
N VAL A 48 3.24 7.06 -22.34
CA VAL A 48 3.92 8.33 -22.52
C VAL A 48 4.56 8.33 -23.91
N GLY A 49 4.32 9.38 -24.70
CA GLY A 49 5.09 9.58 -25.94
C GLY A 49 6.56 9.82 -25.61
N GLN A 50 7.48 9.48 -26.51
CA GLN A 50 8.93 9.64 -26.32
C GLN A 50 9.40 11.12 -26.22
N ALA A 51 8.50 12.10 -26.26
CA ALA A 51 8.84 13.52 -26.24
C ALA A 51 9.24 13.99 -24.82
N PHE A 52 10.49 14.40 -24.69
CA PHE A 52 11.07 15.04 -23.50
C PHE A 52 10.53 16.47 -23.30
N PRO A 53 10.52 17.04 -22.08
CA PRO A 53 10.83 16.47 -20.75
C PRO A 53 9.60 15.96 -19.98
N ASN A 54 8.38 16.25 -20.47
CA ASN A 54 7.11 15.88 -19.84
C ASN A 54 6.92 14.36 -19.73
N SER A 55 7.73 13.57 -20.45
CA SER A 55 7.66 12.12 -20.43
C SER A 55 8.13 11.50 -19.11
N HIS A 56 9.21 12.05 -18.52
CA HIS A 56 9.81 11.49 -17.31
C HIS A 56 9.02 11.83 -16.05
N GLU A 57 8.44 13.04 -15.98
CA GLU A 57 7.54 13.40 -14.87
C GLU A 57 6.32 12.49 -14.82
N ARG A 58 5.79 12.06 -15.97
CA ARG A 58 4.70 11.07 -16.04
C ARG A 58 5.15 9.69 -15.58
N LEU A 59 6.35 9.25 -15.96
CA LEU A 59 6.94 8.01 -15.46
C LEU A 59 7.09 8.03 -13.92
N VAL A 60 7.56 9.16 -13.35
CA VAL A 60 7.61 9.36 -11.90
C VAL A 60 6.21 9.38 -11.28
N ALA A 61 5.20 9.97 -11.95
CA ALA A 61 3.82 9.95 -11.47
C ALA A 61 3.29 8.50 -11.37
N TYR A 62 3.59 7.63 -12.34
CA TYR A 62 3.27 6.19 -12.25
C TYR A 62 4.01 5.50 -11.09
N ALA A 63 5.30 5.80 -10.90
CA ALA A 63 6.08 5.29 -9.77
C ALA A 63 5.45 5.68 -8.42
N CYS A 64 4.96 6.92 -8.28
CA CYS A 64 4.30 7.40 -7.07
C CYS A 64 3.02 6.63 -6.70
N MET A 65 2.40 5.93 -7.64
CA MET A 65 1.19 5.11 -7.39
C MET A 65 1.51 3.78 -6.69
N ALA A 66 2.78 3.48 -6.44
CA ALA A 66 3.24 2.26 -5.78
C ALA A 66 2.66 2.07 -4.36
N ALA A 67 2.63 0.82 -3.92
CA ALA A 67 2.41 0.50 -2.51
C ALA A 67 3.61 0.97 -1.67
N ASN A 68 3.33 1.45 -0.46
CA ASN A 68 4.36 1.86 0.49
C ASN A 68 3.77 1.88 1.91
N ALA A 69 4.64 1.69 2.92
CA ALA A 69 4.24 1.64 4.32
C ALA A 69 3.54 2.93 4.76
N HIS A 70 2.42 2.80 5.47
CA HIS A 70 1.59 3.91 5.96
C HIS A 70 1.22 5.01 4.93
N ASN A 71 1.40 4.76 3.63
CA ASN A 71 1.34 5.78 2.58
C ASN A 71 2.31 6.97 2.83
N THR A 72 3.48 6.72 3.44
CA THR A 72 4.50 7.75 3.72
C THR A 72 5.14 8.30 2.44
N GLN A 73 5.21 7.51 1.37
CA GLN A 73 5.82 7.80 0.08
C GLN A 73 7.29 8.25 0.25
N PRO A 74 8.17 7.35 0.75
CA PRO A 74 9.46 7.71 1.30
C PRO A 74 10.57 7.70 0.23
N TRP A 75 10.30 8.34 -0.91
CA TRP A 75 11.19 8.34 -2.08
C TRP A 75 11.46 9.77 -2.57
N LYS A 76 12.64 9.94 -3.16
CA LYS A 76 13.07 11.12 -3.93
C LYS A 76 13.54 10.65 -5.30
N PHE A 77 13.10 11.35 -6.34
CA PHE A 77 13.46 11.02 -7.72
C PHE A 77 14.44 12.05 -8.28
N SER A 78 15.56 11.60 -8.82
CA SER A 78 16.41 12.43 -9.69
C SER A 78 16.23 11.96 -11.13
N VAL A 79 15.84 12.88 -12.01
CA VAL A 79 15.48 12.59 -13.40
C VAL A 79 16.61 13.05 -14.30
N PHE A 80 17.11 12.14 -15.13
CA PHE A 80 18.10 12.40 -16.18
C PHE A 80 17.50 12.02 -17.55
N GLU A 81 18.26 12.23 -18.63
CA GLU A 81 17.81 11.92 -19.98
C GLU A 81 17.62 10.42 -20.23
N ASP A 82 18.50 9.59 -19.68
CA ASP A 82 18.57 8.15 -19.95
C ASP A 82 18.25 7.28 -18.73
N ARG A 83 17.89 7.89 -17.60
CA ARG A 83 17.65 7.16 -16.34
C ARG A 83 16.91 7.98 -15.30
N ILE A 84 16.31 7.28 -14.35
CA ILE A 84 15.69 7.87 -13.17
C ILE A 84 16.29 7.18 -11.93
N HIS A 85 16.84 7.97 -11.01
CA HIS A 85 17.35 7.49 -9.73
C HIS A 85 16.28 7.66 -8.67
N ILE A 86 16.12 6.65 -7.81
CA ILE A 86 15.19 6.65 -6.68
C ILE A 86 16.00 6.47 -5.40
N ALA A 87 16.02 7.51 -4.57
CA ALA A 87 16.71 7.53 -3.29
C ALA A 87 15.70 7.53 -2.12
N PRO A 88 16.08 6.98 -0.95
CA PRO A 88 15.22 6.98 0.23
C PRO A 88 15.04 8.40 0.80
N ASP A 89 13.82 8.71 1.24
CA ASP A 89 13.54 9.91 2.04
C ASP A 89 13.40 9.55 3.52
N PHE A 90 14.53 9.56 4.24
CA PHE A 90 14.55 9.24 5.68
C PHE A 90 13.71 10.20 6.54
N ASN A 91 13.37 11.41 6.05
CA ASN A 91 12.42 12.30 6.74
C ASN A 91 10.99 11.74 6.78
N ARG A 92 10.73 10.69 6.01
CA ARG A 92 9.44 9.98 5.92
C ARG A 92 9.54 8.53 6.42
N ALA A 93 10.62 8.21 7.13
CA ALA A 93 10.76 6.94 7.81
C ALA A 93 9.73 6.80 8.94
N THR A 94 9.49 5.56 9.34
CA THR A 94 8.62 5.17 10.45
C THR A 94 9.47 4.42 11.47
N PRO A 95 10.30 5.12 12.27
CA PRO A 95 11.34 4.50 13.09
C PRO A 95 10.83 3.57 14.18
N VAL A 96 9.55 3.62 14.57
CA VAL A 96 9.02 2.70 15.57
C VAL A 96 8.61 1.36 14.96
N VAL A 97 7.86 1.38 13.86
CA VAL A 97 7.42 0.14 13.16
C VAL A 97 8.49 -0.45 12.23
N ASP A 98 9.40 0.38 11.72
CA ASP A 98 10.43 0.03 10.75
C ASP A 98 11.80 0.63 11.15
N PRO A 99 12.37 0.20 12.29
CA PRO A 99 13.60 0.78 12.83
C PRO A 99 14.81 0.62 11.91
N GLU A 100 14.90 -0.46 11.14
CA GLU A 100 15.99 -0.71 10.18
C GLU A 100 15.65 -0.24 8.75
N HIS A 101 14.53 0.45 8.54
CA HIS A 101 14.14 1.01 7.24
C HIS A 101 13.86 -0.04 6.14
N ARG A 102 13.53 -1.26 6.53
CA ARG A 102 13.22 -2.39 5.64
C ARG A 102 12.02 -2.11 4.77
N HIS A 103 10.94 -1.61 5.37
CA HIS A 103 9.74 -1.23 4.63
C HIS A 103 9.92 0.05 3.83
N LEU A 104 10.79 0.96 4.27
CA LEU A 104 11.20 2.11 3.49
C LEU A 104 11.85 1.66 2.17
N PHE A 105 12.86 0.81 2.21
CA PHE A 105 13.52 0.29 1.00
C PHE A 105 12.58 -0.59 0.17
N ALA A 106 11.74 -1.43 0.78
CA ALA A 106 10.72 -2.16 0.04
C ALA A 106 9.75 -1.22 -0.71
N SER A 107 9.44 -0.05 -0.15
CA SER A 107 8.62 0.96 -0.84
C SER A 107 9.29 1.51 -2.09
N LEU A 108 10.62 1.68 -2.10
CA LEU A 108 11.37 2.06 -3.31
C LEU A 108 11.28 0.96 -4.37
N GLY A 109 11.42 -0.31 -3.98
CA GLY A 109 11.22 -1.46 -4.85
C GLY A 109 9.84 -1.47 -5.53
N CYS A 110 8.80 -1.14 -4.77
CA CYS A 110 7.46 -0.99 -5.35
C CYS A 110 7.40 0.15 -6.38
N ALA A 111 8.09 1.27 -6.13
CA ALA A 111 8.15 2.38 -7.08
C ALA A 111 8.90 2.00 -8.36
N VAL A 112 9.99 1.23 -8.26
CA VAL A 112 10.74 0.65 -9.39
C VAL A 112 9.83 -0.16 -10.29
N GLU A 113 9.04 -1.10 -9.74
CA GLU A 113 8.20 -1.97 -10.59
C GLU A 113 7.19 -1.16 -11.40
N ASN A 114 6.51 -0.20 -10.76
CA ASN A 114 5.58 0.69 -11.46
C ASN A 114 6.28 1.50 -12.55
N LEU A 115 7.48 2.02 -12.25
CA LEU A 115 8.28 2.80 -13.17
C LEU A 115 8.68 1.97 -14.38
N SER A 116 9.20 0.76 -14.16
CA SER A 116 9.64 -0.16 -15.20
C SER A 116 8.48 -0.61 -16.09
N VAL A 117 7.32 -0.92 -15.51
CA VAL A 117 6.11 -1.28 -16.27
C VAL A 117 5.63 -0.09 -17.13
N ALA A 118 5.64 1.12 -16.59
CA ALA A 118 5.26 2.31 -17.33
C ALA A 118 6.26 2.69 -18.45
N ALA A 119 7.55 2.50 -18.20
CA ALA A 119 8.61 2.72 -19.18
C ALA A 119 8.49 1.73 -20.35
N GLN A 120 8.24 0.44 -20.07
CA GLN A 120 7.99 -0.58 -21.09
C GLN A 120 6.78 -0.27 -21.95
N ALA A 121 5.65 0.12 -21.33
CA ALA A 121 4.47 0.57 -22.06
C ALA A 121 4.72 1.81 -22.92
N SER A 122 5.74 2.60 -22.60
CA SER A 122 6.15 3.82 -23.31
C SER A 122 7.27 3.58 -24.33
N GLY A 123 7.65 2.32 -24.60
CA GLY A 123 8.67 1.98 -25.61
C GLY A 123 10.11 2.05 -25.11
N PHE A 124 10.35 1.82 -23.82
CA PHE A 124 11.68 1.69 -23.24
C PHE A 124 11.87 0.31 -22.63
N SER A 125 13.03 -0.31 -22.83
CA SER A 125 13.51 -1.28 -21.86
C SER A 125 13.96 -0.56 -20.58
N ALA A 126 13.75 -1.21 -19.44
CA ALA A 126 13.91 -0.60 -18.13
C ALA A 126 14.78 -1.47 -17.18
N PRO A 127 16.05 -1.76 -17.52
CA PRO A 127 16.92 -2.49 -16.61
C PRO A 127 17.15 -1.67 -15.34
N VAL A 128 17.24 -2.38 -14.21
CA VAL A 128 17.35 -1.78 -12.88
C VAL A 128 18.71 -2.12 -12.28
N THR A 129 19.34 -1.12 -11.66
CA THR A 129 20.52 -1.31 -10.82
C THR A 129 20.16 -0.97 -9.38
N PHE A 130 20.22 -1.96 -8.49
CA PHE A 130 20.03 -1.78 -7.05
C PHE A 130 21.37 -1.48 -6.37
N GLN A 131 21.33 -0.57 -5.39
CA GLN A 131 22.48 -0.09 -4.60
C GLN A 131 22.04 0.06 -3.14
N ASP A 132 22.99 0.14 -2.21
CA ASP A 132 22.67 0.20 -0.78
C ASP A 132 21.90 1.47 -0.37
N ASP A 133 22.01 2.53 -1.16
CA ASP A 133 21.39 3.84 -0.94
C ASP A 133 20.24 4.15 -1.91
N GLY A 134 19.78 3.18 -2.68
CA GLY A 134 18.65 3.35 -3.60
C GLY A 134 18.77 2.52 -4.86
N CYS A 135 18.15 2.99 -5.94
CA CYS A 135 18.15 2.27 -7.21
C CYS A 135 18.06 3.20 -8.41
N THR A 136 18.50 2.69 -9.56
CA THR A 136 18.44 3.39 -10.84
C THR A 136 17.68 2.55 -11.85
N VAL A 137 16.70 3.15 -12.51
CA VAL A 137 16.02 2.58 -13.68
C VAL A 137 16.58 3.27 -14.92
N HIS A 138 17.24 2.52 -15.79
CA HIS A 138 17.77 3.04 -17.06
C HIS A 138 16.69 2.95 -18.14
N LEU A 139 16.56 3.98 -18.96
CA LEU A 139 15.52 4.11 -19.98
C LEU A 139 16.17 3.98 -21.36
N ILE A 140 16.18 2.77 -21.89
CA ILE A 140 16.83 2.48 -23.17
C ILE A 140 15.74 2.23 -24.21
N GLY A 141 15.71 3.04 -25.28
CA GLY A 141 14.68 2.96 -26.32
C GLY A 141 14.52 1.54 -26.89
N ASP A 142 13.28 1.05 -26.88
CA ASP A 142 12.88 -0.26 -27.41
C ASP A 142 11.53 -0.13 -28.12
N GLU A 143 11.57 0.08 -29.44
CA GLU A 143 10.37 0.22 -30.27
C GLU A 143 9.46 -1.02 -30.22
N LYS A 144 9.99 -2.21 -29.91
CA LYS A 144 9.19 -3.43 -29.80
C LYS A 144 8.41 -3.46 -28.49
N ALA A 145 8.89 -2.83 -27.42
CA ALA A 145 8.22 -2.77 -26.12
C ALA A 145 6.88 -2.02 -26.20
N ALA A 146 6.82 -0.92 -26.97
CA ALA A 146 5.60 -0.11 -27.15
C ALA A 146 4.44 -0.87 -27.79
N SER A 147 4.72 -1.94 -28.54
CA SER A 147 3.70 -2.71 -29.26
C SER A 147 3.02 -3.81 -28.43
N ARG A 148 3.53 -4.10 -27.22
CA ARG A 148 3.01 -5.18 -26.38
C ARG A 148 2.03 -4.60 -25.37
N SER A 149 0.76 -5.02 -25.47
CA SER A 149 -0.20 -4.78 -24.39
C SER A 149 0.33 -5.41 -23.10
N ASN A 150 0.40 -4.61 -22.03
CA ASN A 150 0.82 -5.06 -20.71
C ASN A 150 -0.31 -4.77 -19.71
N PRO A 151 -1.13 -5.77 -19.34
CA PRO A 151 -2.22 -5.60 -18.38
C PRO A 151 -1.79 -4.99 -17.04
N ARG A 152 -0.52 -5.18 -16.63
CA ARG A 152 0.02 -4.57 -15.40
C ARG A 152 0.13 -3.05 -15.50
N PHE A 153 0.32 -2.49 -16.70
CA PHE A 153 0.34 -1.04 -16.88
C PHE A 153 -1.03 -0.42 -16.60
N GLU A 154 -2.09 -0.98 -17.18
CA GLU A 154 -3.47 -0.55 -16.90
C GLU A 154 -3.83 -0.73 -15.41
N ALA A 155 -3.28 -1.78 -14.79
CA ALA A 155 -3.46 -2.06 -13.38
C ALA A 155 -2.85 -0.99 -12.44
N ILE A 156 -1.83 -0.22 -12.85
CA ILE A 156 -1.24 0.83 -12.01
C ILE A 156 -2.31 1.82 -11.55
N SER A 157 -3.15 2.28 -12.49
CA SER A 157 -4.24 3.21 -12.23
C SER A 157 -5.36 2.61 -11.37
N ASN A 158 -5.45 1.29 -11.32
CA ASN A 158 -6.54 0.58 -10.66
C ASN A 158 -6.16 -0.01 -9.30
N ARG A 159 -4.86 -0.24 -9.05
CA ARG A 159 -4.34 -0.98 -7.90
C ARG A 159 -4.68 -0.30 -6.58
N GLN A 160 -5.22 -1.09 -5.65
CA GLN A 160 -5.58 -0.64 -4.32
C GLN A 160 -5.28 -1.71 -3.26
N CYS A 161 -4.74 -1.28 -2.11
CA CYS A 161 -4.69 -2.08 -0.89
C CYS A 161 -6.06 -1.99 -0.20
N VAL A 162 -6.78 -3.12 -0.07
CA VAL A 162 -8.18 -3.14 0.39
C VAL A 162 -8.34 -3.88 1.73
N ARG A 163 -8.55 -3.13 2.80
CA ARG A 163 -8.77 -3.64 4.17
C ARG A 163 -10.27 -3.81 4.49
N ALA A 164 -11.01 -4.47 3.61
CA ALA A 164 -12.41 -4.82 3.79
C ALA A 164 -12.59 -6.34 3.76
N ASN A 165 -13.68 -6.87 4.30
CA ASN A 165 -13.98 -8.29 4.14
C ASN A 165 -14.08 -8.63 2.64
N TYR A 166 -13.44 -9.74 2.28
CA TYR A 166 -13.53 -10.33 0.94
C TYR A 166 -14.74 -11.27 0.89
N ASP A 167 -14.96 -11.95 -0.21
CA ASP A 167 -16.16 -12.79 -0.40
C ASP A 167 -15.99 -14.25 0.03
N GLY A 168 -14.81 -14.65 0.53
CA GLY A 168 -14.52 -16.01 1.02
C GLY A 168 -14.30 -17.06 -0.06
N ARG A 169 -14.46 -16.73 -1.35
CA ARG A 169 -14.28 -17.69 -2.43
C ARG A 169 -12.79 -17.96 -2.67
N SER A 170 -12.47 -19.19 -3.05
CA SER A 170 -11.16 -19.52 -3.61
C SER A 170 -10.97 -18.82 -4.97
N LEU A 171 -9.71 -18.53 -5.31
CA LEU A 171 -9.36 -18.06 -6.65
C LEU A 171 -9.57 -19.16 -7.69
N SER A 172 -9.80 -18.77 -8.94
CA SER A 172 -9.70 -19.70 -10.07
C SER A 172 -8.26 -20.20 -10.23
N ASP A 173 -8.07 -21.39 -10.79
CA ASP A 173 -6.72 -21.93 -11.05
C ASP A 173 -5.90 -21.01 -11.96
N ALA A 174 -6.55 -20.38 -12.95
CA ALA A 174 -5.91 -19.41 -13.85
C ALA A 174 -5.44 -18.15 -13.11
N ASP A 175 -6.24 -17.63 -12.19
CA ASP A 175 -5.85 -16.47 -11.39
C ASP A 175 -4.69 -16.83 -10.45
N LEU A 176 -4.78 -17.97 -9.77
CA LEU A 176 -3.74 -18.43 -8.85
C LEU A 176 -2.42 -18.70 -9.58
N GLN A 177 -2.48 -19.32 -10.76
CA GLN A 177 -1.30 -19.57 -11.58
C GLN A 177 -0.67 -18.26 -12.06
N GLY A 178 -1.47 -17.29 -12.50
CA GLY A 178 -0.95 -15.96 -12.86
C GLY A 178 -0.27 -15.23 -11.71
N LEU A 179 -0.82 -15.34 -10.49
CA LEU A 179 -0.17 -14.80 -9.29
C LEU A 179 1.16 -15.49 -8.98
N ARG A 180 1.25 -16.81 -9.20
CA ARG A 180 2.52 -17.56 -9.05
C ARG A 180 3.56 -17.13 -10.06
N GLU A 181 3.18 -17.00 -11.34
CA GLU A 181 4.07 -16.55 -12.41
C GLU A 181 4.58 -15.13 -12.17
N ALA A 182 3.72 -14.25 -11.65
CA ALA A 182 4.13 -12.90 -11.25
C ALA A 182 5.04 -12.87 -10.01
N LEU A 183 5.21 -13.99 -9.32
CA LEU A 183 6.09 -14.14 -8.16
C LEU A 183 7.30 -15.03 -8.44
N ASP A 184 7.45 -15.52 -9.68
CA ASP A 184 8.62 -16.26 -10.12
C ASP A 184 9.79 -15.28 -10.28
N ASP A 185 10.70 -15.29 -9.31
CA ASP A 185 11.79 -14.34 -9.20
C ASP A 185 13.04 -15.05 -8.65
N GLU A 186 14.20 -14.80 -9.26
CA GLU A 186 15.45 -15.46 -8.89
C GLU A 186 15.98 -15.02 -7.52
N GLU A 187 15.61 -13.81 -7.08
CA GLU A 187 16.19 -13.15 -5.90
C GLU A 187 15.21 -13.13 -4.71
N VAL A 188 13.94 -13.47 -4.95
CA VAL A 188 12.86 -13.42 -3.96
C VAL A 188 12.04 -14.70 -3.98
N SER A 189 12.01 -15.40 -2.84
CA SER A 189 11.12 -16.54 -2.65
C SER A 189 9.73 -16.09 -2.21
N ALA A 190 8.70 -16.67 -2.84
CA ALA A 190 7.31 -16.45 -2.49
C ALA A 190 6.66 -17.71 -1.91
N PHE A 191 6.07 -17.57 -0.72
CA PHE A 191 5.37 -18.64 -0.01
C PHE A 191 3.87 -18.40 -0.11
N LEU A 192 3.22 -19.10 -1.04
CA LEU A 192 1.78 -18.96 -1.30
C LEU A 192 0.97 -19.97 -0.47
N VAL A 193 0.20 -19.47 0.49
CA VAL A 193 -0.58 -20.28 1.43
C VAL A 193 -2.06 -20.18 1.10
N THR A 194 -2.63 -21.30 0.64
CA THR A 194 -4.07 -21.42 0.29
C THR A 194 -4.79 -22.50 1.10
N ASN A 195 -4.04 -23.34 1.83
CA ASN A 195 -4.61 -24.32 2.75
C ASN A 195 -5.23 -23.60 3.95
N ARG A 196 -6.48 -23.92 4.27
CA ARG A 196 -7.23 -23.26 5.35
C ARG A 196 -6.62 -23.46 6.73
N ALA A 197 -6.06 -24.64 7.02
CA ALA A 197 -5.41 -24.90 8.30
C ALA A 197 -4.13 -24.06 8.48
N GLU A 198 -3.32 -23.93 7.43
CA GLU A 198 -2.11 -23.09 7.45
C GLU A 198 -2.46 -21.60 7.51
N ILE A 199 -3.52 -21.16 6.82
CA ILE A 199 -4.06 -19.80 6.92
C ILE A 199 -4.50 -19.51 8.36
N ASP A 200 -5.17 -20.44 9.03
CA ASP A 200 -5.62 -20.27 10.41
C ASP A 200 -4.44 -20.20 11.39
N GLN A 201 -3.38 -20.97 11.16
CA GLN A 201 -2.14 -20.83 11.96
C GLN A 201 -1.50 -19.46 11.74
N LEU A 202 -1.39 -19.00 10.49
CA LEU A 202 -0.81 -17.67 10.19
C LEU A 202 -1.67 -16.57 10.79
N ARG A 203 -3.00 -16.71 10.75
CA ARG A 203 -3.94 -15.81 11.41
C ARG A 203 -3.58 -15.67 12.88
N ASP A 204 -3.45 -16.76 13.61
CA ASP A 204 -3.20 -16.72 15.05
C ASP A 204 -1.88 -16.02 15.38
N LEU A 205 -0.83 -16.25 14.59
CA LEU A 205 0.44 -15.54 14.69
C LEU A 205 0.29 -14.03 14.41
N ILE A 206 -0.45 -13.65 13.36
CA ILE A 206 -0.73 -12.25 13.02
C ILE A 206 -1.49 -11.54 14.15
N LEU A 207 -2.49 -12.20 14.74
CA LEU A 207 -3.26 -11.64 15.86
C LEU A 207 -2.40 -11.48 17.12
N SER A 208 -1.52 -12.46 17.39
CA SER A 208 -0.55 -12.37 18.49
C SER A 208 0.39 -11.18 18.30
N ALA A 209 1.01 -11.07 17.11
CA ALA A 209 1.89 -9.98 16.76
C ALA A 209 1.20 -8.60 16.85
N ASN A 210 -0.03 -8.49 16.32
CA ASN A 210 -0.82 -7.25 16.42
C ASN A 210 -1.09 -6.86 17.88
N SER A 211 -1.35 -7.84 18.74
CA SER A 211 -1.58 -7.61 20.17
C SER A 211 -0.35 -7.06 20.88
N VAL A 212 0.84 -7.57 20.54
CA VAL A 212 2.12 -7.07 21.05
C VAL A 212 2.37 -5.65 20.57
N GLN A 213 2.19 -5.42 19.27
CA GLN A 213 2.44 -4.13 18.64
C GLN A 213 1.54 -3.03 19.22
N LEU A 214 0.24 -3.31 19.38
CA LEU A 214 -0.73 -2.36 19.96
C LEU A 214 -0.56 -2.10 21.45
N LYS A 215 0.23 -2.90 22.19
CA LYS A 215 0.62 -2.57 23.58
C LYS A 215 1.70 -1.50 23.64
N SER A 216 2.48 -1.31 22.57
CA SER A 216 3.52 -0.28 22.52
C SER A 216 2.92 1.11 22.33
N GLN A 217 3.09 1.98 23.32
CA GLN A 217 2.61 3.36 23.23
C GLN A 217 3.33 4.13 22.10
N ALA A 218 4.63 3.90 21.91
CA ALA A 218 5.40 4.51 20.83
C ALA A 218 4.81 4.13 19.45
N PHE A 219 4.43 2.85 19.28
CA PHE A 219 3.81 2.40 18.03
C PHE A 219 2.45 3.05 17.81
N ARG A 220 1.60 3.12 18.84
CA ARG A 220 0.29 3.77 18.75
C ARG A 220 0.41 5.24 18.38
N ASP A 221 1.41 5.93 18.93
CA ASP A 221 1.64 7.35 18.64
C ASP A 221 2.16 7.57 17.21
N GLU A 222 3.08 6.73 16.73
CA GLU A 222 3.52 6.76 15.33
C GLU A 222 2.36 6.46 14.36
N LEU A 223 1.58 5.40 14.62
CA LEU A 223 0.41 5.04 13.82
C LEU A 223 -0.61 6.18 13.77
N LYS A 224 -0.92 6.79 14.91
CA LYS A 224 -1.83 7.94 15.04
C LYS A 224 -1.29 9.17 14.30
N ALA A 225 0.02 9.37 14.24
CA ALA A 225 0.64 10.44 13.46
C ALA A 225 0.45 10.24 11.95
N TRP A 226 0.38 8.99 11.48
CA TRP A 226 0.20 8.66 10.06
C TRP A 226 -1.26 8.50 9.61
N ILE A 227 -2.22 8.47 10.53
CA ILE A 227 -3.64 8.45 10.14
C ILE A 227 -4.11 9.84 9.72
N ARG A 228 -4.92 9.88 8.65
CA ARG A 228 -5.71 11.04 8.23
C ARG A 228 -7.17 10.73 8.53
N PHE A 229 -7.76 11.42 9.49
CA PHE A 229 -9.11 11.11 9.98
C PHE A 229 -10.20 11.75 9.12
N SER A 230 -9.86 12.78 8.34
CA SER A 230 -10.80 13.52 7.49
C SER A 230 -10.30 13.67 6.06
N GLY A 231 -11.24 13.81 5.11
CA GLY A 231 -10.91 14.06 3.70
C GLY A 231 -10.13 15.36 3.49
N ARG A 232 -10.33 16.36 4.36
CA ARG A 232 -9.55 17.60 4.37
C ARG A 232 -8.07 17.35 4.70
N GLU A 233 -7.79 16.66 5.81
CA GLU A 233 -6.40 16.30 6.18
C GLU A 233 -5.74 15.48 5.07
N ALA A 234 -6.45 14.49 4.52
CA ALA A 234 -5.94 13.67 3.43
C ALA A 234 -5.66 14.51 2.16
N ALA A 235 -6.54 15.45 1.81
CA ALA A 235 -6.38 16.34 0.66
C ALA A 235 -5.23 17.35 0.83
N GLU A 236 -4.96 17.79 2.06
CA GLU A 236 -3.89 18.73 2.38
C GLU A 236 -2.52 18.06 2.36
N THR A 237 -2.36 16.89 2.98
CA THR A 237 -1.04 16.23 3.08
C THR A 237 -0.73 15.29 1.92
N ARG A 238 -1.77 14.75 1.26
CA ARG A 238 -1.67 13.75 0.17
C ARG A 238 -0.83 12.52 0.51
N ASP A 239 -0.75 12.20 1.79
CA ASP A 239 -0.02 11.07 2.36
C ASP A 239 -0.77 10.48 3.56
N GLY A 240 -0.21 9.46 4.17
CA GLY A 240 -0.80 8.84 5.36
C GLY A 240 -1.99 7.93 5.06
N LEU A 241 -2.42 7.22 6.10
CA LEU A 241 -3.54 6.30 6.08
C LEU A 241 -4.85 7.06 6.22
N TYR A 242 -5.53 7.32 5.11
CA TYR A 242 -6.88 7.86 5.16
C TYR A 242 -7.84 6.83 5.76
N ALA A 243 -8.47 7.15 6.90
CA ALA A 243 -9.26 6.20 7.68
C ALA A 243 -10.35 5.46 6.85
N PRO A 244 -11.13 6.14 5.97
CA PRO A 244 -12.06 5.48 5.04
C PRO A 244 -11.43 4.55 4.01
N ALA A 245 -10.18 4.78 3.61
CA ALA A 245 -9.46 3.85 2.73
C ALA A 245 -9.12 2.51 3.43
N SER A 246 -9.29 2.45 4.75
CA SER A 246 -9.19 1.24 5.58
C SER A 246 -10.54 0.83 6.17
N GLY A 247 -11.66 1.30 5.63
CA GLY A 247 -13.01 0.92 6.06
C GLY A 247 -13.50 1.61 7.36
N ASN A 248 -12.75 2.57 7.89
CA ASN A 248 -13.13 3.31 9.10
C ASN A 248 -13.89 4.62 8.73
N PRO A 249 -14.82 5.10 9.57
CA PRO A 249 -15.55 6.34 9.28
C PRO A 249 -14.62 7.56 9.27
N ALA A 250 -14.95 8.56 8.44
CA ALA A 250 -14.33 9.87 8.53
C ALA A 250 -14.83 10.60 9.79
N VAL A 251 -13.94 11.28 10.51
CA VAL A 251 -14.25 12.09 11.68
C VAL A 251 -13.38 13.36 11.68
N PRO A 252 -13.78 14.45 12.37
CA PRO A 252 -12.90 15.62 12.51
C PRO A 252 -11.55 15.20 13.12
N GLY A 253 -10.44 15.71 12.57
CA GLY A 253 -9.08 15.31 12.95
C GLY A 253 -8.79 15.37 14.45
N TRP A 254 -9.15 16.48 15.09
CA TRP A 254 -9.00 16.66 16.54
C TRP A 254 -9.78 15.62 17.35
N LEU A 255 -10.96 15.23 16.88
CA LEU A 255 -11.80 14.23 17.55
C LEU A 255 -11.21 12.84 17.36
N GLY A 256 -10.84 12.50 16.12
CA GLY A 256 -10.18 11.23 15.81
C GLY A 256 -8.94 10.99 16.66
N ARG A 257 -8.05 12.00 16.77
CA ARG A 257 -6.86 11.93 17.62
C ARG A 257 -7.19 11.75 19.10
N ARG A 258 -8.24 12.39 19.61
CA ARG A 258 -8.63 12.32 21.02
C ARG A 258 -9.24 10.96 21.39
N ILE A 259 -10.03 10.37 20.50
CA ILE A 259 -10.73 9.11 20.77
C ILE A 259 -9.91 7.89 20.32
N PHE A 260 -8.84 8.06 19.56
CA PHE A 260 -8.05 6.97 18.99
C PHE A 260 -7.67 5.94 20.04
N ASP A 261 -7.12 6.37 21.18
CA ASP A 261 -6.65 5.43 22.20
C ASP A 261 -7.80 4.72 22.95
N LEU A 262 -9.03 5.23 22.83
CA LEU A 262 -10.24 4.64 23.41
C LEU A 262 -10.91 3.65 22.45
N VAL A 263 -10.77 3.86 21.14
CA VAL A 263 -11.45 3.04 20.12
C VAL A 263 -10.55 1.97 19.50
N VAL A 264 -9.24 2.22 19.46
CA VAL A 264 -8.25 1.25 18.98
C VAL A 264 -7.78 0.40 20.15
N SER A 265 -8.28 -0.84 20.17
CA SER A 265 -7.92 -1.87 21.13
C SER A 265 -7.41 -3.11 20.39
N ALA A 266 -6.53 -3.88 21.03
CA ALA A 266 -6.02 -5.13 20.47
C ALA A 266 -7.18 -6.08 20.12
N ASP A 267 -8.13 -6.28 21.04
CA ASP A 267 -9.26 -7.19 20.83
C ASP A 267 -10.13 -6.77 19.63
N GLY A 268 -10.43 -5.47 19.51
CA GLY A 268 -11.24 -4.94 18.41
C GLY A 268 -10.55 -5.05 17.04
N GLU A 269 -9.26 -4.72 16.96
CA GLU A 269 -8.49 -4.85 15.72
C GLU A 269 -8.22 -6.33 15.37
N ASN A 270 -8.00 -7.19 16.36
CA ASN A 270 -7.83 -8.62 16.15
C ASN A 270 -9.10 -9.28 15.62
N ALA A 271 -10.28 -8.92 16.15
CA ALA A 271 -11.54 -9.42 15.63
C ALA A 271 -11.73 -9.05 14.15
N LYS A 272 -11.39 -7.81 13.77
CA LYS A 272 -11.41 -7.38 12.36
C LYS A 272 -10.42 -8.17 11.51
N TYR A 273 -9.18 -8.35 11.97
CA TYR A 273 -8.18 -9.14 11.23
C TYR A 273 -8.60 -10.60 11.08
N ALA A 274 -9.20 -11.21 12.10
CA ALA A 274 -9.72 -12.57 12.02
C ALA A 274 -10.80 -12.70 10.93
N GLU A 275 -11.79 -11.80 10.89
CA GLU A 275 -12.82 -11.80 9.83
C GLU A 275 -12.23 -11.55 8.44
N GLN A 276 -11.28 -10.63 8.34
CA GLN A 276 -10.58 -10.34 7.10
C GLN A 276 -9.83 -11.60 6.61
N ILE A 277 -8.99 -12.20 7.44
CA ILE A 277 -8.23 -13.39 7.05
C ILE A 277 -9.16 -14.56 6.69
N ALA A 278 -10.21 -14.81 7.48
CA ALA A 278 -11.20 -15.84 7.21
C ALA A 278 -11.92 -15.65 5.85
N SER A 279 -12.18 -14.41 5.45
CA SER A 279 -12.77 -14.09 4.15
C SER A 279 -11.79 -14.11 2.97
N SER A 280 -10.49 -14.34 3.22
CA SER A 280 -9.45 -14.29 2.19
C SER A 280 -9.38 -15.59 1.39
N ALA A 281 -8.89 -15.54 0.15
CA ALA A 281 -8.65 -16.74 -0.64
C ALA A 281 -7.29 -17.39 -0.32
N GLY A 282 -6.32 -16.58 0.08
CA GLY A 282 -5.00 -17.04 0.52
C GLY A 282 -4.13 -15.92 1.08
N LEU A 283 -2.94 -16.29 1.52
CA LEU A 283 -1.87 -15.40 1.94
C LEU A 283 -0.62 -15.65 1.11
N VAL A 284 0.23 -14.64 0.99
CA VAL A 284 1.55 -14.74 0.38
C VAL A 284 2.57 -14.06 1.28
N VAL A 285 3.68 -14.75 1.50
CA VAL A 285 4.87 -14.19 2.17
C VAL A 285 5.98 -14.06 1.16
N LEU A 286 6.67 -12.92 1.14
CA LEU A 286 7.82 -12.68 0.29
C LEU A 286 9.08 -12.58 1.16
N ALA A 287 10.13 -13.30 0.77
CA ALA A 287 11.43 -13.27 1.44
C ALA A 287 12.54 -13.18 0.39
N ALA A 288 13.31 -12.09 0.43
CA ALA A 288 14.50 -11.92 -0.38
C ALA A 288 15.62 -12.85 0.11
N HIS A 289 16.49 -13.28 -0.81
CA HIS A 289 17.64 -14.10 -0.46
C HIS A 289 18.73 -13.32 0.26
N ARG A 290 18.69 -11.99 0.16
CA ARG A 290 19.57 -11.05 0.85
C ARG A 290 18.81 -10.32 1.93
N ASP A 291 19.44 -10.16 3.09
CA ASP A 291 18.91 -9.35 4.18
C ASP A 291 19.57 -7.97 4.28
N ASP A 292 19.52 -7.21 3.19
CA ASP A 292 20.12 -5.88 3.06
C ASP A 292 19.21 -4.96 2.20
N PRO A 293 19.52 -3.65 2.07
CA PRO A 293 18.68 -2.73 1.30
C PRO A 293 18.38 -3.18 -0.13
N ILE A 294 19.33 -3.87 -0.79
CA ILE A 294 19.14 -4.44 -2.13
C ILE A 294 18.04 -5.52 -2.09
N GLY A 295 18.17 -6.50 -1.19
CA GLY A 295 17.15 -7.53 -1.01
C GLY A 295 15.78 -6.97 -0.65
N TRP A 296 15.73 -5.95 0.20
CA TRP A 296 14.46 -5.32 0.60
C TRP A 296 13.78 -4.62 -0.57
N MET A 297 14.54 -3.91 -1.43
CA MET A 297 14.01 -3.34 -2.67
C MET A 297 13.56 -4.43 -3.65
N GLN A 298 14.29 -5.53 -3.80
CA GLN A 298 13.86 -6.65 -4.65
C GLN A 298 12.54 -7.26 -4.16
N ALA A 299 12.40 -7.49 -2.85
CA ALA A 299 11.13 -7.94 -2.25
C ALA A 299 9.98 -6.95 -2.50
N GLY A 300 10.26 -5.64 -2.41
CA GLY A 300 9.32 -4.59 -2.79
C GLY A 300 8.89 -4.63 -4.25
N GLN A 301 9.85 -4.85 -5.15
CA GLN A 301 9.59 -4.97 -6.59
C GLN A 301 8.66 -6.17 -6.87
N SER A 302 8.97 -7.34 -6.31
CA SER A 302 8.13 -8.55 -6.40
C SER A 302 6.74 -8.33 -5.78
N CYS A 303 6.65 -7.64 -4.64
CA CYS A 303 5.38 -7.28 -4.01
C CYS A 303 4.49 -6.43 -4.93
N GLN A 304 5.06 -5.40 -5.56
CA GLN A 304 4.30 -4.56 -6.46
C GLN A 304 3.91 -5.31 -7.73
N ARG A 305 4.77 -6.21 -8.24
CA ARG A 305 4.47 -7.08 -9.37
C ARG A 305 3.23 -7.93 -9.10
N PHE A 306 3.20 -8.60 -7.94
CA PHE A 306 2.04 -9.33 -7.45
C PHE A 306 0.80 -8.43 -7.34
N ALA A 307 0.94 -7.22 -6.77
CA ALA A 307 -0.18 -6.31 -6.60
C ALA A 307 -0.81 -5.85 -7.93
N LEU A 308 0.01 -5.58 -8.94
CA LEU A 308 -0.46 -5.23 -10.28
C LEU A 308 -1.14 -6.44 -10.95
N GLU A 309 -0.55 -7.62 -10.81
CA GLU A 309 -1.10 -8.86 -11.37
C GLU A 309 -2.45 -9.24 -10.76
N ALA A 310 -2.56 -9.14 -9.43
CA ALA A 310 -3.81 -9.33 -8.70
C ALA A 310 -4.87 -8.32 -9.18
N THR A 311 -4.48 -7.05 -9.33
CA THR A 311 -5.39 -6.00 -9.79
C THR A 311 -5.89 -6.27 -11.20
N ALA A 312 -5.02 -6.69 -12.13
CA ALA A 312 -5.39 -7.04 -13.50
C ALA A 312 -6.42 -8.18 -13.57
N ARG A 313 -6.42 -9.08 -12.57
CA ARG A 313 -7.37 -10.19 -12.41
C ARG A 313 -8.60 -9.86 -11.58
N GLY A 314 -8.74 -8.61 -11.13
CA GLY A 314 -9.83 -8.22 -10.23
C GLY A 314 -9.70 -8.81 -8.81
N VAL A 315 -8.54 -9.34 -8.44
CA VAL A 315 -8.21 -9.80 -7.10
C VAL A 315 -7.79 -8.60 -6.25
N ARG A 316 -8.20 -8.58 -4.98
CA ARG A 316 -7.81 -7.59 -3.98
C ARG A 316 -6.71 -8.15 -3.11
N TYR A 317 -5.91 -7.25 -2.54
CA TYR A 317 -4.88 -7.62 -1.59
C TYR A 317 -4.74 -6.58 -0.46
N ALA A 318 -4.16 -7.00 0.66
CA ALA A 318 -3.80 -6.11 1.77
C ALA A 318 -2.63 -6.67 2.58
N PHE A 319 -1.83 -5.77 3.16
CA PHE A 319 -0.69 -6.13 4.02
C PHE A 319 -1.11 -6.55 5.42
N LEU A 320 -0.39 -7.53 5.96
CA LEU A 320 -0.51 -8.08 7.33
C LEU A 320 0.88 -8.25 7.94
N ASN A 321 1.73 -7.21 7.88
CA ASN A 321 3.15 -7.30 8.22
C ASN A 321 3.46 -7.43 9.73
N GLN A 322 2.45 -7.48 10.61
CA GLN A 322 2.64 -7.52 12.06
C GLN A 322 3.69 -8.56 12.54
N PRO A 323 3.66 -9.84 12.10
CA PRO A 323 4.66 -10.82 12.56
C PRO A 323 6.06 -10.60 11.97
N ILE A 324 6.21 -9.72 10.98
CA ILE A 324 7.50 -9.29 10.43
C ILE A 324 8.05 -8.10 11.22
N GLU A 325 7.17 -7.19 11.62
CA GLU A 325 7.47 -5.97 12.38
C GLU A 325 7.78 -6.25 13.86
N VAL A 326 7.23 -7.33 14.41
CA VAL A 326 7.49 -7.76 15.78
C VAL A 326 8.60 -8.82 15.78
N ALA A 327 9.81 -8.43 16.18
CA ALA A 327 10.99 -9.28 16.08
C ALA A 327 10.87 -10.65 16.79
N GLU A 328 10.12 -10.72 17.90
CA GLU A 328 9.93 -11.96 18.64
C GLU A 328 9.08 -13.02 17.89
N MET A 329 8.30 -12.60 16.87
CA MET A 329 7.41 -13.46 16.09
C MET A 329 8.11 -14.07 14.85
N LEU A 330 9.28 -13.57 14.50
CA LEU A 330 10.01 -13.97 13.29
C LEU A 330 10.41 -15.45 13.28
N PRO A 331 10.96 -16.04 14.36
CA PRO A 331 11.36 -17.44 14.32
C PRO A 331 10.17 -18.37 14.10
N GLU A 332 9.01 -18.03 14.67
CA GLU A 332 7.78 -18.80 14.47
C GLU A 332 7.27 -18.68 13.03
N LEU A 333 7.27 -17.47 12.45
CA LEU A 333 6.91 -17.27 11.04
C LEU A 333 7.84 -18.06 10.11
N GLN A 334 9.15 -18.04 10.35
CA GLN A 334 10.15 -18.80 9.58
C GLN A 334 9.91 -20.30 9.67
N ALA A 335 9.65 -20.82 10.87
CA ALA A 335 9.36 -22.23 11.09
C ALA A 335 8.09 -22.68 10.35
N MET A 336 7.04 -21.86 10.38
CA MET A 336 5.79 -22.14 9.65
C MET A 336 5.96 -22.17 8.13
N LEU A 337 6.86 -21.34 7.60
CA LEU A 337 7.18 -21.28 6.16
C LEU A 337 8.23 -22.31 5.74
N GLY A 338 8.88 -22.98 6.70
CA GLY A 338 9.96 -23.94 6.44
C GLY A 338 11.18 -23.28 5.78
N THR A 339 11.53 -22.06 6.19
CA THR A 339 12.63 -21.29 5.59
C THR A 339 13.52 -20.61 6.63
N ASP A 340 14.81 -20.51 6.31
CA ASP A 340 15.77 -19.70 7.08
C ASP A 340 15.85 -18.25 6.55
N LEU A 341 15.19 -17.94 5.43
CA LEU A 341 15.13 -16.59 4.89
C LEU A 341 14.34 -15.67 5.82
N ARG A 342 14.71 -14.39 5.86
CA ARG A 342 13.96 -13.38 6.61
C ARG A 342 12.76 -12.91 5.78
N PRO A 343 11.51 -13.11 6.24
CA PRO A 343 10.34 -12.57 5.56
C PRO A 343 10.37 -11.04 5.50
N ASN A 344 10.07 -10.47 4.34
CA ASN A 344 10.01 -9.01 4.13
C ASN A 344 8.57 -8.48 4.15
N LEU A 345 7.63 -9.17 3.49
CA LEU A 345 6.26 -8.70 3.33
C LEU A 345 5.26 -9.85 3.41
N LEU A 346 4.14 -9.63 4.11
CA LEU A 346 3.02 -10.56 4.23
C LEU A 346 1.75 -9.90 3.69
N MET A 347 1.08 -10.56 2.76
CA MET A 347 -0.17 -10.05 2.17
C MET A 347 -1.24 -11.13 2.15
N ARG A 348 -2.49 -10.73 2.37
CA ARG A 348 -3.67 -11.54 2.06
C ARG A 348 -4.22 -11.16 0.69
N PHE A 349 -4.87 -12.09 0.00
CA PHE A 349 -5.55 -11.83 -1.26
C PHE A 349 -6.89 -12.56 -1.39
N GLY A 350 -7.77 -12.06 -2.26
CA GLY A 350 -9.10 -12.63 -2.54
C GLY A 350 -9.99 -11.66 -3.32
N TYR A 351 -11.19 -12.09 -3.69
CA TYR A 351 -12.14 -11.20 -4.36
C TYR A 351 -12.91 -10.37 -3.35
N GLY A 352 -13.12 -9.09 -3.65
CA GLY A 352 -13.77 -8.19 -2.73
C GLY A 352 -14.10 -6.83 -3.34
N PRO A 353 -14.75 -5.95 -2.55
CA PRO A 353 -15.12 -4.62 -3.00
C PRO A 353 -13.89 -3.75 -3.24
N THR A 354 -14.12 -2.55 -3.78
CA THR A 354 -13.15 -1.46 -3.72
C THR A 354 -13.45 -0.56 -2.52
N LEU A 355 -12.47 0.26 -2.14
CA LEU A 355 -12.60 1.24 -1.07
C LEU A 355 -12.31 2.65 -1.60
N PRO A 356 -12.52 3.72 -0.80
CA PRO A 356 -11.96 5.03 -1.10
C PRO A 356 -10.45 4.97 -1.35
N ARG A 357 -9.95 5.70 -2.37
CA ARG A 357 -8.54 5.65 -2.76
C ARG A 357 -7.66 6.54 -1.89
N SER A 358 -6.46 6.09 -1.57
CA SER A 358 -5.48 6.98 -0.93
C SER A 358 -4.97 8.02 -1.93
N LEU A 359 -4.66 9.22 -1.44
CA LEU A 359 -4.01 10.25 -2.25
C LEU A 359 -2.51 9.98 -2.35
N ARG A 360 -1.89 10.63 -3.35
CA ARG A 360 -0.45 10.61 -3.59
C ARG A 360 0.07 12.03 -3.73
N ARG A 361 1.30 12.23 -3.28
CA ARG A 361 2.11 13.40 -3.61
C ARG A 361 2.30 13.47 -5.13
N SER A 362 2.42 14.68 -5.65
CA SER A 362 2.65 14.85 -7.08
C SER A 362 4.10 14.50 -7.44
N ALA A 363 4.37 14.24 -8.72
CA ALA A 363 5.72 14.04 -9.21
C ALA A 363 6.62 15.26 -8.88
N GLU A 364 6.09 16.48 -9.01
CA GLU A 364 6.80 17.71 -8.65
C GLU A 364 7.23 17.73 -7.17
N ASP A 365 6.41 17.21 -6.26
CA ASP A 365 6.72 17.19 -4.83
C ASP A 365 7.88 16.23 -4.49
N VAL A 366 8.17 15.23 -5.33
CA VAL A 366 9.14 14.16 -5.06
C VAL A 366 10.37 14.21 -5.96
N ILE A 367 10.33 14.98 -7.04
CA ILE A 367 11.49 15.17 -7.93
C ILE A 367 12.43 16.18 -7.29
N THR A 368 13.67 15.76 -7.03
CA THR A 368 14.75 16.65 -6.64
C THR A 368 15.37 17.23 -7.90
N ARG A 369 15.16 18.54 -8.15
CA ARG A 369 15.86 19.24 -9.22
C ARG A 369 17.34 19.32 -8.86
N SER A 370 18.20 18.64 -9.61
CA SER A 370 19.65 18.85 -9.54
C SER A 370 19.93 20.32 -9.88
N GLY A 371 20.63 21.02 -9.00
CA GLY A 371 21.15 22.36 -9.26
C GLY A 371 22.38 22.34 -10.15
#